data_AF-A0A937BFB1-F1
#
_entry.id   AF-A0A937BFB1-F1
#
_cell.length_a   1.000
_cell.length_b   1.000
_cell.length_c   1.000
_cell.angle_alpha   90.00
_cell.angle_beta   90.00
_cell.angle_gamma   90.00
#
_symmetry.space_group_name_H-M   'P 1'
#
loop_
_entity.id
_entity.type
_entity.pdbx_description
1 polymer ?
#
loop_
_entity_poly.entity_id
_entity_poly.type
_entity_poly.pdbx_seq_one_letter_code
_entity_poly.pdbx_strand_id
1 'polypeptide(L)'
;MWPNPNRGDQLYLTIDQLNADVTTATVDIFDLYGKKVTSRTIAINGSTLNTVINLDGTIASGMYLVNLTAGEQTFVQRLVIQ
;
A
#
# COMPACT_ATOMS: atom_id res chain seq x y z
N MET A 1 -0.35 8.31 -2.28
CA MET A 1 0.21 7.16 -3.01
C MET A 1 0.76 7.64 -4.35
N TRP A 2 2.06 7.48 -4.61
CA TRP A 2 2.70 7.86 -5.87
C TRP A 2 3.97 7.04 -6.12
N PRO A 3 4.49 6.99 -7.36
CA PRO A 3 3.82 7.41 -8.59
C PRO A 3 2.65 6.48 -8.93
N ASN A 4 1.69 7.01 -9.68
CA ASN A 4 0.58 6.25 -10.27
C ASN A 4 0.19 6.89 -11.61
N PRO A 5 0.53 6.30 -12.77
CA PRO A 5 1.07 4.95 -12.96
C PRO A 5 2.47 4.73 -12.36
N ASN A 6 2.79 3.49 -12.03
CA ASN A 6 4.03 3.05 -11.40
C ASN A 6 4.77 2.05 -12.33
N ARG A 7 6.10 1.96 -12.23
CA ARG A 7 6.92 1.09 -13.09
C ARG A 7 7.21 -0.29 -12.47
N GLY A 8 6.54 -0.62 -11.37
CA GLY A 8 6.75 -1.87 -10.65
C GLY A 8 7.97 -1.87 -9.73
N ASP A 9 8.59 -0.71 -9.48
CA ASP A 9 9.79 -0.58 -8.65
C ASP A 9 9.46 -0.18 -7.20
N GLN A 10 9.10 1.07 -6.97
CA GLN A 10 8.88 1.63 -5.65
C GLN A 10 7.55 2.37 -5.60
N LEU A 11 6.77 2.11 -4.55
CA LEU A 11 5.51 2.78 -4.27
C LEU A 11 5.63 3.57 -2.97
N TYR A 12 5.48 4.89 -3.06
CA TYR A 12 5.45 5.79 -1.92
C TYR A 12 4.03 5.90 -1.38
N LEU A 13 3.88 5.66 -0.08
CA LEU A 13 2.62 5.72 0.64
C LEU A 13 2.72 6.71 1.79
N THR A 14 1.75 7.61 1.83
CA THR A 14 1.53 8.53 2.94
C THR A 14 0.08 8.43 3.38
N ILE A 15 -0.12 8.35 4.69
CA ILE A 15 -1.42 8.41 5.34
C ILE A 15 -1.29 9.34 6.51
N ASP A 16 -2.22 10.28 6.61
CA ASP A 16 -2.35 11.17 7.73
C ASP A 16 -3.60 10.81 8.54
N GLN A 17 -3.72 11.36 9.76
CA GLN A 17 -4.90 11.19 10.62
C GLN A 17 -5.17 9.73 11.04
N LEU A 18 -4.12 8.92 11.16
CA LEU A 18 -4.21 7.62 11.81
C LEU A 18 -4.47 7.80 13.31
N ASN A 19 -5.19 6.85 13.90
CA ASN A 19 -5.34 6.80 15.35
C ASN A 19 -3.96 6.58 16.00
N ALA A 20 -3.60 7.42 16.98
CA ALA A 20 -2.30 7.40 17.65
C ALA A 20 -2.01 6.09 18.42
N ASP A 21 -3.04 5.34 18.80
CA ASP A 21 -2.88 4.03 19.47
C ASP A 21 -2.53 2.90 18.48
N VAL A 22 -2.67 3.15 17.17
CA VAL A 22 -2.35 2.17 16.14
C VAL A 22 -0.85 2.22 15.82
N THR A 23 -0.17 1.11 16.10
CA THR A 23 1.29 1.01 15.94
C THR A 23 1.72 0.31 14.66
N THR A 24 0.79 -0.29 13.91
CA THR A 24 1.10 -0.99 12.66
C THR A 24 -0.01 -0.83 11.62
N ALA A 25 0.38 -0.78 10.35
CA ALA A 25 -0.51 -0.87 9.20
C ALA A 25 -0.13 -2.08 8.35
N THR A 26 -1.14 -2.76 7.82
CA THR A 26 -0.96 -3.78 6.79
C THR A 26 -1.32 -3.21 5.44
N VAL A 27 -0.43 -3.38 4.47
CA VAL A 27 -0.64 -3.03 3.07
C VAL A 27 -0.70 -4.32 2.26
N ASP A 28 -1.86 -4.61 1.71
CA ASP A 28 -2.10 -5.71 0.79
C ASP A 28 -2.30 -5.17 -0.62
N ILE A 29 -1.66 -5.79 -1.61
CA ILE A 29 -1.88 -5.47 -3.02
C ILE A 29 -2.52 -6.69 -3.68
N PHE A 30 -3.65 -6.48 -4.35
CA PHE A 30 -4.42 -7.49 -5.06
C PHE A 30 -4.45 -7.20 -6.55
N ASP A 31 -4.40 -8.23 -7.39
CA ASP A 31 -4.75 -8.08 -8.80
C ASP A 31 -6.27 -7.99 -9.01
N LEU A 32 -6.71 -7.75 -10.24
CA LEU A 32 -8.14 -7.65 -10.59
C LEU A 32 -8.94 -8.92 -10.34
N TYR A 33 -8.29 -10.07 -10.20
CA TYR A 33 -8.93 -11.35 -9.89
C TYR A 33 -9.02 -11.60 -8.39
N GLY A 34 -8.56 -10.65 -7.56
CA GLY A 34 -8.56 -10.75 -6.10
C GLY A 34 -7.41 -11.58 -5.54
N LYS A 35 -6.43 -11.98 -6.36
CA LYS A 35 -5.25 -12.67 -5.87
C LYS A 35 -4.34 -11.67 -5.15
N LYS A 36 -3.96 -12.00 -3.91
CA LYS A 36 -2.97 -11.22 -3.15
C LYS A 36 -1.58 -11.39 -3.78
N VAL A 37 -1.00 -10.29 -4.24
CA VAL A 37 0.30 -10.23 -4.91
C VAL A 37 1.41 -9.88 -3.93
N THR A 38 1.16 -8.93 -3.03
CA THR A 38 2.09 -8.59 -1.96
C THR A 38 1.34 -8.28 -0.66
N SER A 39 2.02 -8.48 0.46
CA SER A 39 1.56 -8.08 1.79
C SER A 39 2.74 -7.55 2.59
N ARG A 40 2.59 -6.38 3.19
CA ARG A 40 3.62 -5.75 4.03
C ARG A 40 2.99 -5.24 5.31
N THR A 41 3.60 -5.55 6.45
CA THR A 41 3.27 -4.92 7.73
C THR A 41 4.30 -3.83 8.02
N ILE A 42 3.83 -2.63 8.29
CA ILE A 42 4.65 -1.43 8.43
C ILE A 42 4.36 -0.82 9.79
N ALA A 43 5.42 -0.54 10.56
CA ALA A 43 5.28 0.15 11.83
C ALA A 43 4.85 1.61 11.60
N ILE A 44 3.90 2.08 12.39
CA ILE A 44 3.45 3.46 12.44
C ILE A 44 4.06 4.11 13.68
N ASN A 45 4.59 5.31 13.53
CA ASN A 45 5.03 6.14 14.65
C ASN A 45 4.16 7.40 14.70
N GLY A 46 3.26 7.46 15.68
CA GLY A 46 2.31 8.57 15.85
C GLY A 46 1.06 8.42 14.97
N SER A 47 0.58 9.52 14.42
CA SER A 47 -0.69 9.58 13.64
C SER A 47 -0.48 9.63 12.13
N THR A 48 0.75 9.42 11.66
CA THR A 48 1.11 9.48 10.24
C THR A 48 1.95 8.28 9.84
N LEU A 49 1.67 7.73 8.65
CA LEU A 49 2.52 6.73 8.01
C LEU A 49 3.17 7.38 6.79
N ASN A 50 4.50 7.30 6.67
CA ASN A 50 5.23 7.64 5.45
C ASN A 50 6.24 6.52 5.17
N THR A 51 6.07 5.82 4.06
CA THR A 51 6.83 4.61 3.77
C THR A 51 6.98 4.37 2.27
N VAL A 52 8.01 3.60 1.93
CA VAL A 52 8.30 3.14 0.57
C VAL A 52 8.14 1.63 0.54
N ILE A 53 7.24 1.15 -0.31
CA ILE A 53 7.10 -0.28 -0.60
C ILE A 53 7.93 -0.60 -1.83
N ASN A 54 8.88 -1.52 -1.68
CA ASN A 54 9.55 -2.13 -2.82
C ASN A 54 8.64 -3.22 -3.43
N LEU A 55 8.34 -3.06 -4.71
CA LEU A 55 7.56 -3.98 -5.53
C LEU A 55 8.45 -4.97 -6.30
N ASP A 56 9.77 -4.87 -6.09
CA ASP A 56 10.82 -5.78 -6.57
C ASP A 56 10.92 -5.91 -8.11
N GLY A 57 10.21 -5.07 -8.88
CA GLY A 57 10.22 -5.11 -10.36
C GLY A 57 9.54 -6.33 -10.96
N THR A 58 8.90 -7.18 -10.15
CA THR A 58 8.34 -8.47 -10.59
C THR A 58 6.85 -8.46 -10.84
N ILE A 59 6.18 -7.37 -10.45
CA ILE A 59 4.75 -7.18 -10.70
C ILE A 59 4.53 -6.87 -12.19
N ALA A 60 3.64 -7.63 -12.83
CA ALA A 60 3.27 -7.43 -14.22
C ALA A 60 2.54 -6.10 -14.44
N SER A 61 2.62 -5.56 -15.65
CA SER A 61 1.82 -4.39 -16.02
C SER A 61 0.32 -4.72 -15.93
N GLY A 62 -0.46 -3.82 -15.34
CA GLY A 62 -1.87 -4.07 -15.05
C GLY A 62 -2.45 -3.15 -13.99
N MET A 63 -3.71 -3.41 -13.64
CA MET A 63 -4.40 -2.70 -12.56
C MET A 63 -4.42 -3.55 -11.30
N TYR A 64 -4.20 -2.90 -10.16
CA TYR A 64 -4.16 -3.51 -8.85
C TYR A 64 -4.97 -2.68 -7.85
N LEU A 65 -5.44 -3.34 -6.80
CA LEU A 65 -6.04 -2.69 -5.64
C LEU A 65 -5.07 -2.76 -4.47
N VAL A 66 -4.73 -1.60 -3.93
CA VAL A 66 -3.97 -1.47 -2.69
C VAL A 66 -4.98 -1.31 -1.58
N ASN A 67 -5.07 -2.32 -0.71
CA ASN A 67 -5.85 -2.28 0.50
C ASN A 67 -4.92 -2.03 1.68
N LEU A 68 -5.25 -1.04 2.49
CA LEU A 68 -4.43 -0.65 3.61
C LEU A 68 -5.28 -0.62 4.87
N THR A 69 -4.86 -1.35 5.89
CA THR A 69 -5.59 -1.50 7.16
C THR A 69 -4.72 -1.05 8.32
N ALA A 70 -5.21 -0.13 9.13
CA ALA A 70 -4.54 0.40 10.32
C ALA A 70 -5.56 0.48 11.46
N GLY A 71 -5.52 -0.52 12.36
CA GLY A 71 -6.57 -0.71 13.36
C GLY A 71 -7.94 -0.94 12.70
N GLU A 72 -8.91 -0.09 13.01
CA GLU A 72 -10.26 -0.13 12.41
C GLU A 72 -10.37 0.68 11.10
N GLN A 73 -9.32 1.41 10.72
CA GLN A 73 -9.32 2.21 9.51
C GLN A 73 -8.88 1.36 8.31
N THR A 74 -9.67 1.39 7.24
CA THR A 74 -9.35 0.73 5.97
C THR A 74 -9.40 1.72 4.82
N PHE A 75 -8.37 1.71 3.98
CA PHE A 75 -8.23 2.55 2.81
C PHE A 75 -8.01 1.68 1.58
N VAL A 76 -8.78 1.92 0.53
CA VAL A 76 -8.62 1.21 -0.75
C VAL A 76 -8.24 2.23 -1.82
N GLN A 77 -7.17 1.95 -2.55
CA GLN A 77 -6.65 2.79 -3.62
C GLN A 77 -6.30 1.96 -4.84
N ARG A 78 -6.56 2.50 -6.04
CA ARG A 78 -6.23 1.85 -7.31
C ARG A 78 -4.79 2.19 -7.71
N LEU A 79 -3.98 1.16 -8.00
CA LEU A 79 -2.63 1.27 -8.53
C LEU A 79 -2.59 0.75 -9.97
N VAL A 80 -1.94 1.48 -10.86
CA VAL A 80 -1.68 1.05 -12.24
C VAL A 80 -0.18 0.83 -12.41
N ILE A 81 0.21 -0.34 -12.90
CA ILE A 81 1.59 -0.71 -13.23
C ILE A 81 1.75 -0.69 -14.75
N GLN A 82 2.79 -0.04 -15.25
CA GLN A 82 3.11 0.07 -16.68
C GLN A 82 4.53 -0.41 -16.97
#